data_AF-A0A8T7A0S3-F1
#
_entry.id   AF-A0A8T7A0S3-F1
#
_cell.length_a   1.000
_cell.length_b   1.000
_cell.length_c   1.000
_cell.angle_alpha   90.00
_cell.angle_beta   90.00
_cell.angle_gamma   90.00
#
_symmetry.space_group_name_H-M   'P 1'
#
loop_
_entity.id
_entity.type
_entity.pdbx_description
1 polymer ?
#
loop_
_entity_poly.entity_id
_entity_poly.type
_entity_poly.pdbx_seq_one_letter_code
_entity_poly.pdbx_strand_id
1 'polypeptide(L)'
;MINKSKLIMFIDISAFISFVFVVTTGVLMRYVLPPRSGQSMEIFGMSRHEWGNIHFYITFIFLAILSIHLFLHWKFIRNIFRGRIKEASAPRLLFGLVGLLAVLALAVAPFVVSIEYSDSTKGHQIGKHRK
;
A
#
# COMPACT_ATOMS: atom_id res chain seq x y z
N MET A 1 13.50 5.39 32.17
CA MET A 1 13.98 4.21 31.42
C MET A 1 12.88 3.70 30.51
N ILE A 2 13.01 3.85 29.20
CA ILE A 2 12.03 3.29 28.24
C ILE A 2 12.29 1.78 28.14
N ASN A 3 11.28 0.98 28.46
CA ASN A 3 11.38 -0.47 28.35
C ASN A 3 11.48 -0.87 26.87
N LYS A 4 12.48 -1.70 26.53
CA LYS A 4 12.72 -2.19 25.17
C LYS A 4 11.47 -2.80 24.52
N SER A 5 10.64 -3.48 25.31
CA SER A 5 9.36 -4.05 24.84
C SER A 5 8.33 -2.99 24.46
N LYS A 6 8.27 -1.86 25.17
CA LYS A 6 7.38 -0.74 24.82
C LYS A 6 7.84 -0.05 23.54
N LEU A 7 9.16 0.06 23.33
CA LEU A 7 9.71 0.63 22.10
C LEU A 7 9.39 -0.24 20.87
N ILE A 8 9.55 -1.56 20.99
CA ILE A 8 9.19 -2.50 19.91
C ILE A 8 7.69 -2.39 19.59
N MET A 9 6.82 -2.40 20.61
CA MET A 9 5.38 -2.24 20.42
C MET A 9 5.02 -0.92 19.73
N PHE A 10 5.65 0.19 20.12
CA PHE A 10 5.39 1.50 19.51
C PHE A 10 5.80 1.54 18.03
N ILE A 11 6.96 0.96 17.69
CA ILE A 11 7.42 0.85 16.30
C ILE A 11 6.52 -0.07 15.48
N ASP A 12 6.02 -1.16 16.06
CA ASP A 12 5.11 -2.07 15.36
C ASP A 12 3.78 -1.38 15.03
N ILE A 13 3.22 -0.62 15.99
CA ILE A 13 2.00 0.16 15.78
C ILE A 13 2.23 1.26 14.73
N SER A 14 3.35 1.99 14.81
CA SER A 14 3.64 3.05 13.84
C SER A 14 3.87 2.48 12.44
N ALA A 15 4.56 1.35 12.30
CA ALA A 15 4.73 0.65 11.04
C ALA A 15 3.40 0.23 10.43
N PHE A 16 2.48 -0.30 11.25
CA PHE A 16 1.15 -0.69 10.80
C PHE A 16 0.33 0.51 10.32
N ILE A 17 0.33 1.60 11.08
CA ILE A 17 -0.37 2.84 10.69
C ILE A 17 0.18 3.36 9.36
N SER A 18 1.50 3.52 9.25
CA SER A 18 2.15 3.99 8.03
C SER A 18 1.86 3.07 6.83
N PHE A 19 1.81 1.76 7.04
CA PHE A 19 1.42 0.80 6.01
C PHE A 19 -0.01 1.05 5.49
N VAL A 20 -0.99 1.21 6.39
CA VAL A 20 -2.38 1.51 6.01
C VAL A 20 -2.47 2.81 5.21
N PHE A 21 -1.72 3.85 5.60
CA PHE A 21 -1.68 5.12 4.86
C PHE A 21 -1.08 4.97 3.45
N VAL A 22 0.04 4.26 3.30
CA VAL A 22 0.65 4.00 1.98
C VAL A 22 -0.31 3.23 1.08
N VAL A 23 -0.94 2.18 1.61
CA VAL A 23 -1.91 1.38 0.87
C VAL A 23 -3.12 2.22 0.46
N THR A 24 -3.69 2.97 1.40
CA THR A 24 -4.89 3.78 1.14
C THR A 24 -4.60 4.85 0.10
N THR A 25 -3.48 5.57 0.20
CA THR A 25 -3.09 6.59 -0.78
C THR A 25 -2.79 5.99 -2.16
N GLY A 26 -2.15 4.82 -2.22
CA GLY A 26 -1.91 4.11 -3.48
C GLY A 26 -3.20 3.63 -4.16
N VAL A 27 -4.12 3.06 -3.39
CA VAL A 27 -5.47 2.66 -3.87
C VAL A 27 -6.26 3.89 -4.33
N LEU A 28 -6.26 4.97 -3.54
CA LEU A 28 -6.95 6.21 -3.86
C LEU A 28 -6.47 6.81 -5.19
N MET A 29 -5.15 6.86 -5.43
CA MET A 29 -4.59 7.32 -6.69
C MET A 29 -4.93 6.42 -7.89
N ARG A 30 -5.06 5.11 -7.68
CA ARG A 30 -5.34 4.15 -8.75
C ARG A 30 -6.81 4.16 -9.17
N TYR A 31 -7.73 4.22 -8.21
CA TYR A 31 -9.16 4.07 -8.47
C TYR A 31 -9.90 5.40 -8.60
N VAL A 32 -9.45 6.46 -7.93
CA VAL A 32 -10.20 7.74 -7.90
C VAL A 32 -9.68 8.76 -8.91
N LEU A 33 -8.43 8.65 -9.40
CA LEU A 33 -7.89 9.47 -10.51
C LEU A 33 -7.40 8.61 -11.70
N PRO A 34 -8.30 7.96 -12.46
CA PRO A 34 -7.90 7.23 -13.66
C PRO A 34 -7.31 8.21 -14.72
N PRO A 35 -6.18 7.86 -15.35
CA PRO A 35 -5.34 8.79 -16.14
C PRO A 35 -5.93 9.26 -17.47
N ARG A 36 -7.21 8.98 -17.77
CA ARG A 36 -7.79 9.18 -19.11
C ARG A 36 -9.13 9.92 -19.15
N SER A 37 -9.55 10.50 -18.04
CA SER A 37 -10.58 11.54 -18.06
C SER A 37 -9.86 12.85 -18.39
N GLY A 38 -10.15 13.47 -19.54
CA GLY A 38 -9.64 14.80 -19.91
C GLY A 38 -10.12 15.95 -19.00
N GLN A 39 -10.56 15.63 -17.80
CA GLN A 39 -10.89 16.56 -16.72
C GLN A 39 -9.94 16.28 -15.57
N SER A 40 -9.25 17.32 -15.11
CA SER A 40 -8.51 17.34 -13.86
C SER A 40 -9.49 17.10 -12.71
N MET A 41 -9.75 15.83 -12.42
CA MET A 41 -10.52 15.42 -11.26
C MET A 41 -9.66 15.73 -10.04
N GLU A 42 -10.00 16.80 -9.35
CA GLU A 42 -9.35 17.22 -8.11
C GLU A 42 -10.10 16.59 -6.94
N ILE A 43 -9.38 15.86 -6.10
CA ILE A 43 -9.93 15.36 -4.84
C ILE A 43 -9.40 16.28 -3.76
N PHE A 44 -10.31 16.89 -2.99
CA PHE A 44 -9.97 17.94 -2.01
C PHE A 44 -9.20 19.13 -2.61
N GLY A 45 -9.40 19.44 -3.90
CA GLY A 45 -8.68 20.52 -4.59
C GLY A 45 -7.22 20.19 -4.94
N MET A 46 -6.79 18.93 -4.76
CA MET A 46 -5.46 18.46 -5.14
C MET A 46 -5.49 17.59 -6.38
N SER A 47 -4.57 17.86 -7.31
CA SER A 47 -4.36 17.07 -8.51
C SER A 47 -3.70 15.72 -8.21
N ARG A 48 -3.72 14.80 -9.18
CA ARG A 48 -2.98 13.52 -9.13
C ARG A 48 -1.50 13.69 -8.78
N HIS A 49 -0.90 14.80 -9.19
CA HIS A 49 0.51 15.06 -8.95
C HIS A 49 0.78 15.34 -7.46
N GLU A 50 -0.08 16.14 -6.83
CA GLU A 50 0.02 16.45 -5.40
C GLU A 50 -0.18 15.20 -4.53
N TRP A 51 -1.21 14.41 -4.85
CA TRP A 51 -1.42 13.11 -4.21
C TRP A 51 -0.24 12.15 -4.42
N GLY A 52 0.40 12.19 -5.59
CA GLY A 52 1.63 11.46 -5.89
C GLY A 52 2.80 11.89 -5.01
N ASN A 53 2.98 13.20 -4.80
CA ASN A 53 4.01 13.75 -3.92
C ASN A 53 3.78 13.30 -2.46
N ILE A 54 2.54 13.40 -1.97
CA ILE A 54 2.17 12.94 -0.63
C ILE A 54 2.44 11.44 -0.47
N HIS A 55 2.00 10.63 -1.43
CA HIS A 55 2.24 9.19 -1.44
C HIS A 55 3.75 8.87 -1.42
N PHE A 56 4.56 9.61 -2.18
CA PHE A 56 6.01 9.45 -2.21
C PHE A 56 6.65 9.70 -0.83
N TYR A 57 6.32 10.82 -0.18
CA TYR A 57 6.87 11.13 1.15
C TYR A 57 6.41 10.13 2.22
N ILE A 58 5.13 9.74 2.22
CA ILE A 58 4.60 8.76 3.17
C ILE A 58 5.28 7.40 2.95
N THR A 59 5.51 7.00 1.69
CA THR A 59 6.21 5.76 1.36
C THR A 59 7.66 5.79 1.85
N PHE A 60 8.35 6.92 1.71
CA PHE A 60 9.72 7.06 2.21
C PHE A 60 9.80 6.95 3.74
N ILE A 61 8.88 7.61 4.46
CA ILE A 61 8.76 7.50 5.93
C ILE A 61 8.44 6.06 6.33
N PHE A 62 7.49 5.42 5.64
CA PHE A 62 7.15 4.02 5.86
C PHE A 62 8.37 3.11 5.67
N LEU A 63 9.17 3.31 4.62
CA LEU A 63 10.38 2.54 4.36
C LEU A 63 11.39 2.67 5.50
N ALA A 64 11.57 3.88 6.05
CA ALA A 64 12.44 4.12 7.19
C ALA A 64 11.93 3.39 8.46
N ILE A 65 10.64 3.50 8.77
CA ILE A 65 10.02 2.82 9.91
C ILE A 65 10.11 1.29 9.74
N LEU A 66 9.83 0.79 8.54
CA LEU A 66 9.91 -0.63 8.21
C LEU A 66 11.34 -1.16 8.39
N SER A 67 12.35 -0.39 7.98
CA SER A 67 13.76 -0.75 8.19
C SER A 67 14.10 -0.89 9.68
N ILE A 68 13.63 0.05 10.51
CA ILE A 68 13.79 0.00 11.97
C ILE A 68 13.04 -1.20 12.57
N HIS A 69 11.83 -1.48 12.10
CA HIS A 69 11.04 -2.64 12.51
C HIS A 69 11.79 -3.96 12.22
N LEU A 70 12.31 -4.14 11.00
CA LEU A 70 13.10 -5.34 10.64
C LEU A 70 14.35 -5.47 11.52
N PHE A 71 15.05 -4.36 11.79
CA PHE A 71 16.22 -4.37 12.66
C PHE A 71 15.88 -4.77 14.11
N LEU A 72 14.79 -4.25 14.67
CA LEU A 72 14.31 -4.61 16.01
C LEU A 72 13.90 -6.08 16.11
N HIS A 73 13.28 -6.61 15.05
CA HIS A 73 12.84 -8.02 14.95
C HIS A 73 13.90 -8.96 14.39
N TRP A 74 15.12 -8.50 14.11
CA TRP A 74 16.22 -9.30 13.54
C TRP A 74 16.49 -10.60 14.29
N LYS A 75 16.37 -10.59 15.63
CA LYS A 75 16.51 -11.80 16.45
C LYS A 75 15.45 -12.86 16.12
N PHE A 76 14.21 -12.43 15.88
CA PHE A 76 13.11 -13.32 15.48
C PHE A 76 13.33 -13.85 14.07
N ILE A 77 13.70 -12.99 13.11
CA ILE A 77 14.03 -13.39 11.73
C ILE A 77 15.11 -14.49 11.72
N ARG A 78 16.21 -14.27 12.44
CA ARG A 78 17.29 -15.26 12.55
C ARG A 78 16.85 -16.57 13.21
N ASN A 79 15.90 -16.53 14.13
CA ASN A 79 15.37 -17.75 14.76
C ASN A 79 14.47 -18.54 13.80
N ILE A 80 13.70 -17.85 12.94
CA ILE A 80 12.94 -18.49 11.86
C ILE A 80 13.89 -19.20 10.90
N PHE A 81 14.93 -18.52 10.41
CA PHE A 81 15.92 -19.11 9.50
C PHE A 81 16.69 -20.29 10.10
N ARG A 82 16.85 -20.31 11.42
CA ARG A 82 17.51 -21.42 12.14
C ARG A 82 16.56 -22.57 12.50
N GLY A 83 15.30 -22.53 12.08
CA GLY A 83 14.30 -23.55 12.40
C GLY A 83 13.95 -23.66 13.88
N ARG A 84 14.39 -22.71 14.72
CA ARG A 84 14.14 -22.71 16.17
C ARG A 84 12.90 -21.91 16.50
N ILE A 85 11.76 -22.39 15.99
CA ILE A 85 10.45 -21.86 16.35
C ILE A 85 10.10 -22.44 17.72
N LYS A 86 10.25 -21.63 18.79
CA LYS A 86 9.70 -22.01 20.11
C LYS A 86 8.18 -21.90 20.04
N GLU A 87 7.43 -22.80 20.68
CA GLU A 87 5.95 -22.78 20.67
C GLU A 87 5.36 -21.41 21.05
N ALA A 88 6.00 -20.68 21.97
CA ALA A 88 5.64 -19.32 22.36
C ALA A 88 5.77 -18.24 21.23
N SER A 89 6.31 -18.61 20.06
CA SER A 89 6.46 -17.76 18.88
C SER A 89 5.52 -18.11 17.72
N ALA A 90 4.77 -19.22 17.82
CA ALA A 90 3.77 -19.63 16.83
C ALA A 90 2.70 -18.56 16.54
N PRO A 91 2.07 -17.89 17.53
CA PRO A 91 1.09 -16.84 17.21
C PRO A 91 1.72 -15.63 16.51
N ARG A 92 2.99 -15.31 16.81
CA ARG A 92 3.70 -14.17 16.19
C ARG A 92 3.99 -14.43 14.71
N LEU A 93 4.33 -15.68 14.37
CA LEU A 93 4.46 -16.14 13.00
C LEU A 93 3.13 -16.08 12.24
N LEU A 94 2.03 -16.52 12.86
CA LEU A 94 0.71 -16.48 12.26
C LEU A 94 0.28 -15.04 11.92
N PHE A 95 0.38 -14.10 12.86
CA PHE A 95 0.04 -12.70 12.60
C PHE A 95 0.94 -12.07 11.53
N GLY A 96 2.24 -12.40 11.51
CA GLY A 96 3.15 -11.96 10.45
C GLY A 96 2.77 -12.52 9.07
N LEU A 97 2.39 -13.80 8.99
CA LEU A 97 1.99 -14.45 7.75
C LEU A 97 0.63 -13.94 7.25
N VAL A 98 -0.35 -13.79 8.15
CA VAL A 98 -1.66 -13.20 7.82
C VAL A 98 -1.50 -11.75 7.36
N GLY A 99 -0.65 -10.97 8.03
CA GLY A 99 -0.30 -9.62 7.60
C GLY A 99 0.31 -9.61 6.19
N LEU A 100 1.30 -10.48 5.93
CA LEU A 100 1.94 -10.60 4.62
C LEU A 100 0.95 -11.02 3.53
N LEU A 101 0.11 -12.01 3.79
CA LEU A 101 -0.93 -12.46 2.86
C LEU A 101 -1.97 -11.37 2.60
N ALA A 102 -2.36 -10.62 3.62
CA ALA A 102 -3.24 -9.47 3.46
C ALA A 102 -2.60 -8.39 2.57
N VAL A 103 -1.32 -8.07 2.77
CA VAL A 103 -0.57 -7.14 1.90
C VAL A 103 -0.54 -7.64 0.46
N LEU A 104 -0.21 -8.92 0.26
CA LEU A 104 -0.13 -9.53 -1.07
C LEU A 104 -1.49 -9.56 -1.76
N ALA A 105 -2.56 -9.93 -1.05
CA ALA A 105 -3.92 -9.91 -1.58
C ALA A 105 -4.31 -8.49 -2.02
N LEU A 106 -3.95 -7.48 -1.24
CA LEU A 106 -4.25 -6.08 -1.54
C LEU A 106 -3.38 -5.54 -2.68
N ALA A 107 -2.14 -6.01 -2.82
CA ALA A 107 -1.26 -5.70 -3.94
C ALA A 107 -1.71 -6.38 -5.26
N VAL A 108 -2.29 -7.58 -5.18
CA VAL A 108 -2.80 -8.35 -6.33
C VAL A 108 -4.22 -7.93 -6.74
N ALA A 109 -5.03 -7.44 -5.79
CA ALA A 109 -6.38 -6.94 -6.04
C ALA A 109 -6.51 -6.01 -7.27
N PRO A 110 -5.65 -4.98 -7.47
CA PRO A 110 -5.74 -4.11 -8.65
C PRO A 110 -5.35 -4.77 -9.98
N PHE A 111 -4.72 -5.96 -9.96
CA PHE A 111 -4.43 -6.74 -11.16
C PHE A 111 -5.58 -7.69 -11.52
N VAL A 112 -6.34 -8.16 -10.53
CA VAL A 112 -7.49 -9.05 -10.73
C VAL A 112 -8.74 -8.25 -11.13
N VAL A 113 -8.88 -7.02 -10.61
CA VAL A 113 -9.89 -6.06 -11.07
C VAL A 113 -9.42 -5.47 -12.40
N SER A 114 -9.53 -6.29 -13.45
CA SER A 114 -9.42 -5.85 -14.83
C SER A 114 -10.52 -4.83 -15.08
N ILE A 115 -10.14 -3.57 -15.31
CA ILE A 115 -11.10 -2.53 -15.70
C ILE A 115 -11.54 -2.91 -17.12
N GLU A 116 -12.70 -3.57 -17.24
CA GLU A 116 -13.35 -3.87 -18.51
C GLU A 116 -13.50 -2.56 -19.30
N TYR A 117 -12.68 -2.41 -20.34
CA TYR A 117 -12.67 -1.24 -21.19
C TYR A 117 -13.82 -1.38 -22.19
N SER A 118 -15.02 -0.89 -21.83
CA SER A 118 -16.07 -0.71 -22.83
C SER A 118 -15.61 0.36 -23.81
N ASP A 119 -15.21 -0.10 -24.99
CA ASP A 119 -14.72 0.67 -26.13
C ASP A 119 -15.84 1.54 -26.73
N SER A 120 -16.29 2.55 -25.97
CA SER A 120 -17.40 3.43 -26.35
C SER A 120 -16.95 4.67 -27.13
N THR A 121 -15.91 4.56 -27.96
CA THR A 121 -15.46 5.67 -28.85
C THR A 121 -15.55 5.33 -30.34
N LYS A 122 -16.57 4.58 -30.75
CA LYS A 122 -16.95 4.43 -32.18
C LYS A 122 -18.17 5.26 -32.61
N GLY A 123 -18.57 6.28 -31.84
CA GLY A 123 -19.83 7.00 -32.08
C GLY A 123 -19.78 8.41 -32.67
N HIS A 124 -18.62 9.08 -32.78
CA HIS A 124 -18.61 10.53 -33.04
C HIS A 124 -17.92 11.01 -34.33
N GLN A 125 -17.64 10.11 -35.28
CA GLN A 125 -17.01 10.44 -36.57
C GLN A 125 -17.95 10.22 -37.78
N ILE A 126 -19.26 10.19 -37.58
CA ILE A 126 -20.23 10.19 -38.70
C ILE A 126 -21.13 11.43 -38.52
N GLY A 127 -20.72 12.57 -39.08
CA GLY A 127 -21.58 13.75 -39.02
C GLY A 127 -21.03 15.07 -39.56
N LYS A 128 -19.75 15.16 -39.94
CA LYS A 128 -19.17 16.44 -40.37
C LYS A 128 -18.53 16.42 -41.76
N HIS A 129 -19.17 15.72 -42.69
CA HIS A 129 -18.93 15.87 -44.13
C HIS A 129 -20.25 15.91 -44.88
N ARG A 130 -21.04 16.97 -44.66
CA ARG A 130 -22.12 17.37 -45.56
C ARG A 130 -22.39 18.86 -45.47
N LYS A 131 -21.64 19.64 -46.25
CA LYS A 131 -22.13 20.75 -47.08
C LYS A 131 -20.97 21.30 -47.90
#